data_AF-A0A1Q3WGU1-F1
#
_entry.id   AF-A0A1Q3WGU1-F1
#
_cell.length_a   1.000
_cell.length_b   1.000
_cell.length_c   1.000
_cell.angle_alpha   90.00
_cell.angle_beta   90.00
_cell.angle_gamma   90.00
#
_symmetry.space_group_name_H-M   'P 1'
#
loop_
_entity.id
_entity.type
_entity.pdbx_description
1 polymer ?
#
loop_
_entity_poly.entity_id
_entity_poly.type
_entity_poly.pdbx_seq_one_letter_code
_entity_poly.pdbx_strand_id
1 'polypeptide(L)'
;MPSLFVRIVLCLLISVHSLAQSTKPSGITTTYRNPVIPGDFADPSIIRVGDTYYAVGTSSEWGPAFPIYTSKDLVNWTYVGPVFHKLPSWTMGSFWAPELVYRQGTYYVYYTARRKSDKHSFIGVATARNLRSGFTDHGLLLEWTSEAIDPFIIEDKGKPYITWKAYGLDKGKAIELLGAELSADGLKVIGQHFSLLTADRSGWEAGGMEGQAIFKRGMYYYMTYSGNTCCGTGCNYQVGLARAVNLRGPWEKFSGNPVLVSDDTWKCPGHGTVVTTPDNRYVYLHHAYNGTDFTFTGRQGVLSELVWNDKTQWPTFRYGTTVPAQAEAFGGASQKPISPQTVHFTNPGAALPWVWDVSQTEPPTTIQAGQLQLSSVSTSPTGSFLGLVIQKGTYTFSADITPQPGILQSICVYGDANNSLGFGIRNDSLELWQVKDGVRQVLKNHRLTENVSESDITLQVHSHVGQYYTYSWQTSGGKPQQITTNPVNGSFLPRWDRAPRIGISVSGPPHTHSLIRTVSLTYP
;
A
#
# COMPACT_ATOMS: atom_id res chain seq x y z
N MET A 1 -31.12 61.11 -43.64
CA MET A 1 -31.25 59.91 -44.49
C MET A 1 -29.94 59.15 -44.42
N PRO A 2 -29.97 57.84 -44.09
CA PRO A 2 -28.80 57.09 -43.63
C PRO A 2 -28.06 56.41 -44.80
N SER A 3 -26.73 56.28 -44.73
CA SER A 3 -25.99 55.31 -45.56
C SER A 3 -25.19 54.37 -44.67
N LEU A 4 -25.92 53.31 -44.31
CA LEU A 4 -25.55 51.95 -43.95
C LEU A 4 -24.06 51.58 -43.94
N PHE A 5 -23.59 51.22 -42.74
CA PHE A 5 -22.45 50.36 -42.48
C PHE A 5 -22.68 48.95 -43.04
N VAL A 6 -21.69 48.37 -43.72
CA VAL A 6 -21.56 46.91 -43.84
C VAL A 6 -20.11 46.56 -43.49
N ARG A 7 -19.91 46.11 -42.24
CA ARG A 7 -18.69 45.38 -41.84
C ARG A 7 -18.99 43.89 -42.00
N ILE A 8 -18.34 43.25 -42.97
CA ILE A 8 -18.35 41.79 -43.11
C ILE A 8 -17.48 41.22 -41.99
N VAL A 9 -18.11 40.59 -41.00
CA VAL A 9 -17.43 39.74 -40.01
C VAL A 9 -17.38 38.34 -40.59
N LEU A 10 -16.18 37.91 -40.98
CA LEU A 10 -15.93 36.53 -41.42
C LEU A 10 -15.80 35.65 -40.15
N CYS A 11 -16.89 34.96 -39.78
CA CYS A 11 -16.83 33.92 -38.76
C CYS A 11 -16.08 32.70 -39.32
N LEU A 12 -14.81 32.54 -38.93
CA LEU A 12 -14.10 31.27 -39.09
C LEU A 12 -14.72 30.25 -38.11
N LEU A 13 -15.57 29.37 -38.62
CA LEU A 13 -15.97 28.15 -37.93
C LEU A 13 -14.76 27.21 -37.84
N ILE A 14 -14.04 27.26 -36.73
CA ILE A 14 -13.09 26.20 -36.37
C ILE A 14 -13.94 25.02 -35.87
N SER A 15 -14.21 24.08 -36.78
CA SER A 15 -14.77 22.78 -36.45
C SER A 15 -13.74 22.00 -35.63
N VAL A 16 -13.91 22.00 -34.30
CA VAL A 16 -13.21 21.10 -33.40
C VAL A 16 -13.67 19.69 -33.73
N HIS A 17 -12.88 18.98 -34.53
CA HIS A 17 -13.08 17.57 -34.77
C HIS A 17 -12.73 16.85 -33.46
N SER A 18 -13.75 16.44 -32.71
CA SER A 18 -13.60 15.41 -31.68
C SER A 18 -13.07 14.16 -32.38
N LEU A 19 -11.76 13.92 -32.27
CA LEU A 19 -11.15 12.68 -32.73
C LEU A 19 -11.75 11.55 -31.87
N ALA A 20 -12.72 10.85 -32.44
CA ALA A 20 -13.21 9.59 -31.93
C ALA A 20 -12.03 8.63 -31.75
N GLN A 21 -11.99 7.91 -30.63
CA GLN A 21 -11.09 6.77 -30.48
C GLN A 21 -11.37 5.78 -31.62
N SER A 22 -10.37 5.56 -32.47
CA SER A 22 -10.46 4.58 -33.54
C SER A 22 -10.60 3.18 -32.94
N THR A 23 -11.60 2.43 -33.39
CA THR A 23 -11.86 1.03 -32.98
C THR A 23 -11.20 0.01 -33.91
N LYS A 24 -10.21 0.40 -34.73
CA LYS A 24 -9.46 -0.58 -35.54
C LYS A 24 -8.42 -1.28 -34.66
N PRO A 25 -8.41 -2.62 -34.56
CA PRO A 25 -7.36 -3.35 -33.85
C PRO A 25 -6.07 -3.24 -34.66
N SER A 26 -5.16 -2.41 -34.18
CA SER A 26 -3.80 -2.28 -34.69
C SER A 26 -2.91 -3.29 -33.96
N GLY A 27 -2.55 -4.38 -34.63
CA GLY A 27 -1.46 -5.27 -34.21
C GLY A 27 -1.72 -6.13 -32.97
N ILE A 28 -0.70 -6.92 -32.59
CA ILE A 28 -0.69 -7.69 -31.35
C ILE A 28 -0.77 -6.69 -30.18
N THR A 29 -1.90 -6.67 -29.48
CA THR A 29 -2.07 -5.81 -28.30
C THR A 29 -1.30 -6.40 -27.11
N THR A 30 -0.25 -5.70 -26.67
CA THR A 30 0.47 -6.06 -25.43
C THR A 30 -0.49 -5.93 -24.25
N THR A 31 -0.43 -6.89 -23.31
CA THR A 31 -1.30 -6.92 -22.12
C THR A 31 -0.45 -7.00 -20.85
N TYR A 32 -1.06 -6.61 -19.72
CA TYR A 32 -0.53 -6.80 -18.37
C TYR A 32 -1.52 -7.57 -17.52
N ARG A 33 -1.06 -8.12 -16.40
CA ARG A 33 -1.89 -8.76 -15.38
C ARG A 33 -1.88 -7.96 -14.09
N ASN A 34 -3.05 -7.85 -13.47
CA ASN A 34 -3.11 -7.36 -12.09
C ASN A 34 -2.55 -8.44 -11.14
N PRO A 35 -1.94 -8.05 -10.01
CA PRO A 35 -1.71 -6.68 -9.57
C PRO A 35 -0.48 -6.05 -10.26
N VAL A 36 -0.49 -4.73 -10.42
CA VAL A 36 0.67 -3.97 -10.94
C VAL A 36 1.66 -3.59 -9.83
N ILE A 37 1.20 -3.50 -8.58
CA ILE A 37 2.05 -3.35 -7.39
C ILE A 37 1.70 -4.52 -6.46
N PRO A 38 2.46 -5.64 -6.53
CA PRO A 38 2.16 -6.82 -5.74
C PRO A 38 2.61 -6.67 -4.29
N GLY A 39 1.93 -7.41 -3.41
CA GLY A 39 2.09 -7.32 -1.95
C GLY A 39 1.29 -6.18 -1.33
N ASP A 40 1.45 -6.01 -0.02
CA ASP A 40 0.68 -5.06 0.79
C ASP A 40 0.97 -3.60 0.41
N PHE A 41 0.10 -3.04 -0.44
CA PHE A 41 0.07 -1.68 -0.94
C PHE A 41 -1.39 -1.20 -1.05
N ALA A 42 -1.99 -0.96 0.12
CA ALA A 42 -3.36 -0.52 0.26
C ALA A 42 -3.57 0.97 -0.07
N ASP A 43 -4.81 1.32 -0.42
CA ASP A 43 -5.31 2.70 -0.55
C ASP A 43 -4.40 3.62 -1.38
N PRO A 44 -4.04 3.24 -2.63
CA PRO A 44 -3.04 3.97 -3.40
C PRO A 44 -3.54 5.33 -3.90
N SER A 45 -2.81 6.40 -3.55
CA SER A 45 -2.94 7.72 -4.17
C SER A 45 -1.88 7.90 -5.26
N ILE A 46 -2.31 8.10 -6.51
CA ILE A 46 -1.50 8.23 -7.71
C ILE A 46 -1.56 9.64 -8.29
N ILE A 47 -0.40 10.17 -8.65
CA ILE A 47 -0.28 11.38 -9.47
C ILE A 47 0.62 11.12 -10.66
N ARG A 48 0.55 12.03 -11.63
CA ARG A 48 1.50 12.12 -12.73
C ARG A 48 2.18 13.48 -12.74
N VAL A 49 3.51 13.49 -12.76
CA VAL A 49 4.34 14.69 -12.90
C VAL A 49 5.21 14.52 -14.14
N GLY A 50 4.93 15.32 -15.18
CA GLY A 50 5.55 15.16 -16.49
C GLY A 50 5.21 13.82 -17.13
N ASP A 51 6.22 12.99 -17.35
CA ASP A 51 6.12 11.64 -17.93
C ASP A 51 6.14 10.51 -16.88
N THR A 52 6.12 10.87 -15.58
CA THR A 52 6.33 9.92 -14.49
C THR A 52 5.11 9.85 -13.58
N TYR A 53 4.71 8.63 -13.25
CA TYR A 53 3.69 8.34 -12.25
C TYR A 53 4.35 8.07 -10.91
N TYR A 54 3.69 8.52 -9.84
CA TYR A 54 4.07 8.27 -8.46
C TYR A 54 2.83 7.81 -7.70
N ALA A 55 3.00 6.80 -6.85
CA ALA A 55 1.94 6.30 -5.99
C ALA A 55 2.41 6.22 -4.54
N VAL A 56 1.56 6.60 -3.59
CA VAL A 56 1.77 6.42 -2.15
C VAL A 56 0.66 5.56 -1.60
N GLY A 57 0.97 4.62 -0.71
CA GLY A 57 -0.02 3.72 -0.13
C GLY A 57 0.03 3.69 1.39
N THR A 58 -1.01 3.12 1.99
CA THR A 58 -1.13 2.82 3.43
C THR A 58 0.01 1.90 3.89
N SER A 59 0.55 2.14 5.08
CA SER A 59 1.49 1.21 5.75
C SER A 59 0.95 0.66 7.07
N SER A 60 -0.20 1.14 7.55
CA SER A 60 -0.88 0.68 8.78
C SER A 60 0.07 0.66 9.98
N GLU A 61 0.47 -0.54 10.43
CA GLU A 61 1.32 -0.75 11.59
C GLU A 61 2.77 -1.06 11.20
N TRP A 62 3.17 -0.72 9.97
CA TRP A 62 4.51 -0.92 9.44
C TRP A 62 5.24 0.40 9.23
N GLY A 63 6.46 0.45 9.74
CA GLY A 63 7.44 1.51 9.51
C GLY A 63 8.58 0.99 8.63
N PRO A 64 9.32 1.85 7.91
CA PRO A 64 9.05 3.27 7.66
C PRO A 64 7.68 3.51 6.98
N ALA A 65 7.04 4.64 7.26
CA ALA A 65 5.62 4.82 6.94
C ALA A 65 5.37 5.38 5.53
N PHE A 66 4.26 4.93 4.93
CA PHE A 66 3.76 5.29 3.60
C PHE A 66 4.75 5.00 2.46
N PRO A 67 4.81 3.77 1.93
CA PRO A 67 5.67 3.44 0.80
C PRO A 67 5.32 4.26 -0.45
N ILE A 68 6.35 4.70 -1.17
CA ILE A 68 6.25 5.42 -2.43
C ILE A 68 6.75 4.52 -3.56
N TYR A 69 5.99 4.43 -4.64
CA TYR A 69 6.37 3.76 -5.88
C TYR A 69 6.38 4.74 -7.05
N THR A 70 7.19 4.44 -8.07
CA THR A 70 7.24 5.20 -9.32
C THR A 70 7.11 4.29 -10.54
N SER A 71 6.50 4.80 -11.59
CA SER A 71 6.36 4.12 -12.88
C SER A 71 6.42 5.12 -14.04
N LYS A 72 6.83 4.66 -15.22
CA LYS A 72 6.72 5.42 -16.49
C LYS A 72 5.54 4.95 -17.34
N ASP A 73 4.96 3.80 -17.01
CA ASP A 73 4.04 3.06 -17.90
C ASP A 73 2.79 2.51 -17.19
N LEU A 74 2.59 2.83 -15.91
CA LEU A 74 1.54 2.32 -15.01
C LEU A 74 1.60 0.81 -14.71
N VAL A 75 2.39 0.04 -15.45
CA VAL A 75 2.44 -1.43 -15.36
C VAL A 75 3.63 -1.87 -14.50
N ASN A 76 4.79 -1.25 -14.71
CA ASN A 76 6.04 -1.59 -14.05
C ASN A 76 6.36 -0.53 -13.00
N TRP A 77 6.29 -0.91 -11.73
CA TRP A 77 6.52 -0.03 -10.59
C TRP A 77 7.83 -0.34 -9.89
N THR A 78 8.49 0.71 -9.39
CA THR A 78 9.74 0.61 -8.62
C THR A 78 9.57 1.34 -7.30
N TYR A 79 9.96 0.69 -6.19
CA TYR A 79 9.96 1.31 -4.88
C TYR A 79 10.96 2.48 -4.83
N VAL A 80 10.52 3.62 -4.30
CA VAL A 80 11.31 4.85 -4.20
C VAL A 80 11.88 5.02 -2.80
N GLY A 81 11.08 4.71 -1.79
CA GLY A 81 11.34 5.01 -0.38
C GLY A 81 10.02 5.27 0.36
N PRO A 82 10.07 5.56 1.66
CA PRO A 82 8.90 5.97 2.45
C PRO A 82 8.68 7.49 2.40
N VAL A 83 7.47 7.95 2.75
CA VAL A 83 7.24 9.36 3.07
C VAL A 83 8.00 9.73 4.35
N PHE A 84 7.91 8.88 5.38
CA PHE A 84 8.52 9.11 6.69
C PHE A 84 9.58 8.07 7.02
N HIS A 85 10.86 8.47 6.92
CA HIS A 85 11.97 7.72 7.51
C HIS A 85 11.95 7.76 9.04
N LYS A 86 11.48 8.87 9.61
CA LYS A 86 11.22 9.03 11.04
C LYS A 86 9.75 9.35 11.21
N LEU A 87 9.07 8.57 12.04
CA LEU A 87 7.63 8.74 12.27
C LEU A 87 7.33 10.10 12.92
N PRO A 88 6.25 10.80 12.50
CA PRO A 88 5.80 12.02 13.14
C PRO A 88 5.59 11.83 14.65
N SER A 89 6.08 12.78 15.46
CA SER A 89 6.17 12.59 16.92
C SER A 89 4.83 12.37 17.61
N TRP A 90 3.75 12.92 17.05
CA TRP A 90 2.38 12.83 17.55
C TRP A 90 1.69 11.48 17.24
N THR A 91 2.27 10.65 16.37
CA THR A 91 1.63 9.44 15.80
C THR A 91 2.08 8.14 16.46
N MET A 92 1.16 7.19 16.62
CA MET A 92 1.45 5.88 17.24
C MET A 92 1.33 4.67 16.31
N GLY A 93 1.00 4.88 15.03
CA GLY A 93 0.65 3.81 14.10
C GLY A 93 -0.63 4.14 13.34
N SER A 94 -1.27 3.10 12.81
CA SER A 94 -2.47 3.21 11.97
C SER A 94 -2.30 4.24 10.86
N PHE A 95 -1.18 4.15 10.15
CA PHE A 95 -0.83 4.96 8.99
C PHE A 95 -1.71 4.59 7.79
N TRP A 96 -2.98 5.02 7.84
CA TRP A 96 -4.04 4.76 6.86
C TRP A 96 -3.99 5.73 5.67
N ALA A 97 -4.91 5.54 4.72
CA ALA A 97 -4.92 6.14 3.39
C ALA A 97 -4.30 7.55 3.28
N PRO A 98 -3.22 7.70 2.49
CA PRO A 98 -2.61 8.97 2.16
C PRO A 98 -3.16 9.55 0.86
N GLU A 99 -3.04 10.87 0.69
CA GLU A 99 -3.25 11.57 -0.57
C GLU A 99 -1.97 12.32 -0.99
N LEU A 100 -1.42 11.92 -2.14
CA LEU A 100 -0.26 12.54 -2.76
C LEU A 100 -0.73 13.62 -3.74
N VAL A 101 -0.17 14.83 -3.63
CA VAL A 101 -0.47 15.94 -4.52
C VAL A 101 0.83 16.61 -4.96
N TYR A 102 0.90 17.05 -6.21
CA TYR A 102 1.99 17.89 -6.69
C TYR A 102 1.48 19.27 -7.11
N ARG A 103 1.99 20.32 -6.46
CA ARG A 103 1.63 21.72 -6.73
C ARG A 103 2.87 22.59 -6.70
N GLN A 104 3.08 23.38 -7.76
CA GLN A 104 4.11 24.44 -7.82
C GLN A 104 5.52 23.95 -7.40
N GLY A 105 5.93 22.78 -7.90
CA GLY A 105 7.24 22.22 -7.57
C GLY A 105 7.35 21.55 -6.20
N THR A 106 6.24 21.36 -5.48
CA THR A 106 6.20 20.73 -4.16
C THR A 106 5.28 19.52 -4.18
N TYR A 107 5.76 18.41 -3.63
CA TYR A 107 4.94 17.27 -3.27
C TYR A 107 4.35 17.48 -1.88
N TYR A 108 3.07 17.21 -1.74
CA TYR A 108 2.34 17.19 -0.49
C TYR A 108 1.85 15.77 -0.27
N VAL A 109 1.95 15.28 0.97
CA VAL A 109 1.25 14.09 1.41
C VAL A 109 0.36 14.49 2.57
N TYR A 110 -0.95 14.40 2.35
CA TYR A 110 -1.95 14.49 3.40
C TYR A 110 -2.20 13.07 3.88
N TYR A 111 -2.07 12.80 5.17
CA TYR A 111 -2.02 11.43 5.65
C TYR A 111 -2.85 11.23 6.90
N THR A 112 -3.40 10.04 7.04
CA THR A 112 -4.11 9.64 8.24
C THR A 112 -3.17 8.92 9.20
N ALA A 113 -3.19 9.29 10.47
CA ALA A 113 -2.50 8.53 11.51
C ALA A 113 -3.21 8.62 12.85
N ARG A 114 -2.98 7.62 13.71
CA ARG A 114 -3.54 7.60 15.07
C ARG A 114 -2.68 8.41 16.03
N ARG A 115 -3.31 9.33 16.75
CA ARG A 115 -2.65 10.23 17.71
C ARG A 115 -2.32 9.52 19.02
N LYS A 116 -1.11 9.72 19.54
CA LYS A 116 -0.63 9.11 20.80
C LYS A 116 -1.45 9.48 22.03
N SER A 117 -1.88 10.74 22.13
CA SER A 117 -2.44 11.30 23.37
C SER A 117 -3.82 10.77 23.72
N ASP A 118 -4.67 10.54 22.72
CA ASP A 118 -6.07 10.17 22.89
C ASP A 118 -6.51 9.00 21.99
N LYS A 119 -5.62 8.52 21.11
CA LYS A 119 -5.84 7.37 20.24
C LYS A 119 -6.94 7.57 19.19
N HIS A 120 -7.27 8.82 18.87
CA HIS A 120 -8.13 9.18 17.74
C HIS A 120 -7.33 9.25 16.43
N SER A 121 -8.02 9.09 15.29
CA SER A 121 -7.40 9.12 13.96
C SER A 121 -7.69 10.45 13.28
N PHE A 122 -6.62 11.13 12.86
CA PHE A 122 -6.70 12.47 12.27
C PHE A 122 -5.78 12.61 11.07
N ILE A 123 -5.96 13.71 10.34
CA ILE A 123 -5.20 14.04 9.14
C ILE A 123 -4.07 15.00 9.49
N GLY A 124 -2.85 14.62 9.12
CA GLY A 124 -1.67 15.49 9.07
C GLY A 124 -1.27 15.86 7.65
N VAL A 125 -0.27 16.72 7.51
CA VAL A 125 0.29 17.10 6.20
C VAL A 125 1.81 17.19 6.24
N ALA A 126 2.46 16.71 5.20
CA ALA A 126 3.89 16.78 5.01
C ALA A 126 4.25 17.23 3.59
N THR A 127 5.43 17.83 3.43
CA THR A 127 5.89 18.33 2.12
C THR A 127 7.29 17.91 1.76
N ALA A 128 7.57 17.74 0.47
CA ALA A 128 8.91 17.53 -0.06
C ALA A 128 9.10 18.25 -1.40
N ARG A 129 10.32 18.71 -1.68
CA ARG A 129 10.72 19.14 -3.05
C ARG A 129 11.22 17.97 -3.89
N ASN A 130 11.64 16.89 -3.25
CA ASN A 130 12.13 15.67 -3.87
C ASN A 130 11.63 14.45 -3.10
N LEU A 131 10.89 13.56 -3.76
CA LEU A 131 10.31 12.34 -3.16
C LEU A 131 11.36 11.41 -2.54
N ARG A 132 12.62 11.48 -2.97
CA ARG A 132 13.71 10.62 -2.46
C ARG A 132 14.40 11.15 -1.22
N SER A 133 14.22 12.44 -0.91
CA SER A 133 14.93 13.10 0.21
C SER A 133 14.16 13.04 1.53
N GLY A 134 12.98 12.42 1.55
CA GLY A 134 12.06 12.41 2.69
C GLY A 134 11.17 13.66 2.75
N PHE A 135 10.08 13.54 3.50
CA PHE A 135 9.11 14.62 3.69
C PHE A 135 9.34 15.34 5.04
N THR A 136 9.13 16.66 5.03
CA THR A 136 9.01 17.47 6.24
C THR A 136 7.58 17.39 6.74
N ASP A 137 7.38 16.81 7.93
CA ASP A 137 6.11 16.81 8.64
C ASP A 137 5.77 18.22 9.15
N HIS A 138 4.53 18.66 8.94
CA HIS A 138 3.97 19.91 9.49
C HIS A 138 2.96 19.65 10.61
N GLY A 139 2.75 18.39 11.00
CA GLY A 139 1.88 18.00 12.09
C GLY A 139 0.42 17.85 11.69
N LEU A 140 -0.46 17.95 12.69
CA LEU A 140 -1.91 17.84 12.53
C LEU A 140 -2.45 19.00 11.67
N LEU A 141 -3.24 18.64 10.67
CA LEU A 141 -3.93 19.57 9.77
C LEU A 141 -5.41 19.69 10.10
N LEU A 142 -6.07 18.54 10.32
CA LEU A 142 -7.52 18.47 10.47
C LEU A 142 -7.92 17.47 11.55
N GLU A 143 -8.65 17.99 12.52
CA GLU A 143 -9.35 17.22 13.55
C GLU A 143 -10.85 17.35 13.34
N TRP A 144 -11.56 16.24 13.46
CA TRP A 144 -13.01 16.22 13.40
C TRP A 144 -13.52 15.20 14.41
N THR A 145 -14.18 15.68 15.46
CA THR A 145 -14.70 14.86 16.57
C THR A 145 -13.67 13.84 17.07
N SER A 146 -13.89 12.55 16.83
CA SER A 146 -12.99 11.45 17.19
C SER A 146 -12.32 10.80 15.97
N GLU A 147 -12.71 11.19 14.75
CA GLU A 147 -12.20 10.60 13.52
C GLU A 147 -12.32 11.56 12.31
N ALA A 148 -11.17 11.84 11.69
CA ALA A 148 -11.06 12.40 10.35
C ALA A 148 -10.03 11.57 9.57
N ILE A 149 -10.46 10.86 8.53
CA ILE A 149 -9.59 9.97 7.75
C ILE A 149 -9.83 10.12 6.25
N ASP A 150 -8.98 9.46 5.47
CA ASP A 150 -9.06 9.39 4.00
C ASP A 150 -9.09 10.79 3.37
N PRO A 151 -8.04 11.62 3.59
CA PRO A 151 -7.98 12.94 2.98
C PRO A 151 -7.97 12.81 1.45
N PHE A 152 -8.62 13.73 0.75
CA PHE A 152 -8.44 13.91 -0.69
C PHE A 152 -8.40 15.39 -1.05
N ILE A 153 -7.55 15.78 -1.99
CA ILE A 153 -7.33 17.18 -2.33
C ILE A 153 -7.81 17.47 -3.74
N ILE A 154 -8.64 18.49 -3.89
CA ILE A 154 -9.15 18.93 -5.18
C ILE A 154 -9.02 20.44 -5.34
N GLU A 155 -8.64 20.89 -6.53
CA GLU A 155 -8.65 22.31 -6.87
C GLU A 155 -10.03 22.72 -7.43
N ASP A 156 -10.62 23.77 -6.85
CA ASP A 156 -11.80 24.43 -7.38
C ASP A 156 -11.55 25.92 -7.56
N LYS A 157 -11.70 26.42 -8.79
CA LYS A 157 -11.54 27.84 -9.15
C LYS A 157 -10.22 28.45 -8.61
N GLY A 158 -9.12 27.72 -8.75
CA GLY A 158 -7.79 28.15 -8.30
C GLY A 158 -7.53 28.04 -6.80
N LYS A 159 -8.46 27.46 -6.02
CA LYS A 159 -8.34 27.28 -4.58
C LYS A 159 -8.29 25.79 -4.22
N PRO A 160 -7.40 25.38 -3.29
CA PRO A 160 -7.36 24.01 -2.81
C PRO A 160 -8.48 23.74 -1.80
N TYR A 161 -9.09 22.56 -1.90
CA TYR A 161 -10.05 22.04 -0.95
C TYR A 161 -9.60 20.67 -0.48
N ILE A 162 -9.83 20.36 0.78
CA ILE A 162 -9.70 19.02 1.35
C ILE A 162 -11.09 18.41 1.51
N THR A 163 -11.21 17.12 1.20
CA THR A 163 -12.35 16.30 1.60
C THR A 163 -11.89 15.15 2.47
N TRP A 164 -12.76 14.63 3.33
CA TRP A 164 -12.45 13.54 4.25
C TRP A 164 -13.69 12.74 4.62
N LYS A 165 -13.48 11.52 5.13
CA LYS A 165 -14.50 10.74 5.82
C LYS A 165 -14.62 11.22 7.27
N ALA A 166 -15.85 11.52 7.67
CA ALA A 166 -16.22 11.87 9.04
C ALA A 166 -17.07 10.77 9.71
N TYR A 167 -16.96 10.69 11.04
CA TYR A 167 -17.92 10.03 11.94
C TYR A 167 -17.96 8.48 11.97
N GLY A 168 -16.87 7.74 11.77
CA GLY A 168 -16.85 6.28 11.95
C GLY A 168 -16.76 5.82 13.41
N LEU A 169 -16.18 6.65 14.30
CA LEU A 169 -16.05 6.35 15.74
C LEU A 169 -17.13 7.02 16.61
N ASP A 170 -17.91 7.94 16.04
CA ASP A 170 -18.94 8.68 16.75
C ASP A 170 -20.29 7.93 16.74
N LYS A 171 -20.64 7.34 17.89
CA LYS A 171 -21.89 6.57 18.03
C LYS A 171 -23.13 7.40 17.65
N GLY A 172 -23.96 6.84 16.78
CA GLY A 172 -25.25 7.43 16.40
C GLY A 172 -25.18 8.49 15.30
N LYS A 173 -23.99 8.83 14.78
CA LYS A 173 -23.86 9.68 13.60
C LYS A 173 -23.80 8.84 12.33
N ALA A 174 -24.38 9.37 11.25
CA ALA A 174 -24.18 8.80 9.93
C ALA A 174 -22.77 9.16 9.43
N ILE A 175 -22.13 8.23 8.74
CA ILE A 175 -20.86 8.51 8.06
C ILE A 175 -21.13 9.48 6.92
N GLU A 176 -20.32 10.53 6.85
CA GLU A 176 -20.40 11.57 5.83
C GLU A 176 -19.05 11.78 5.16
N LEU A 177 -19.09 12.16 3.89
CA LEU A 177 -17.97 12.75 3.20
C LEU A 177 -18.12 14.27 3.28
N LEU A 178 -17.19 14.92 3.96
CA LEU A 178 -17.18 16.37 4.18
C LEU A 178 -16.06 17.03 3.37
N GLY A 179 -16.16 18.34 3.16
CA GLY A 179 -15.14 19.14 2.48
C GLY A 179 -14.99 20.54 3.05
N ALA A 180 -13.80 21.12 2.94
CA ALA A 180 -13.48 22.46 3.42
C ALA A 180 -12.36 23.10 2.59
N GLU A 181 -12.34 24.44 2.54
CA GLU A 181 -11.27 25.18 1.84
C GLU A 181 -9.96 25.09 2.63
N LEU A 182 -8.86 24.84 1.91
CA LEU A 182 -7.51 24.96 2.44
C LEU A 182 -6.94 26.34 2.15
N SER A 183 -6.01 26.76 3.00
CA SER A 183 -5.12 27.90 2.75
C SER A 183 -4.30 27.67 1.48
N ALA A 184 -3.81 28.77 0.88
CA ALA A 184 -3.13 28.72 -0.42
C ALA A 184 -1.87 27.83 -0.40
N ASP A 185 -1.16 27.80 0.73
CA ASP A 185 0.02 26.96 0.96
C ASP A 185 -0.33 25.48 1.22
N GLY A 186 -1.61 25.17 1.46
CA GLY A 186 -2.14 23.83 1.72
C GLY A 186 -1.96 23.36 3.17
N LEU A 187 -1.49 24.21 4.08
CA LEU A 187 -1.04 23.78 5.42
C LEU A 187 -2.06 24.04 6.54
N LYS A 188 -3.22 24.62 6.21
CA LYS A 188 -4.31 24.91 7.16
C LYS A 188 -5.67 24.77 6.49
N VAL A 189 -6.66 24.25 7.22
CA VAL A 189 -8.07 24.34 6.86
C VAL A 189 -8.61 25.71 7.28
N ILE A 190 -9.18 26.46 6.34
CA ILE A 190 -9.65 27.85 6.56
C ILE A 190 -11.13 28.05 6.24
N GLY A 191 -11.72 27.16 5.45
CA GLY A 191 -13.13 27.23 5.08
C GLY A 191 -14.04 26.57 6.11
N GLN A 192 -15.30 27.00 6.15
CA GLN A 192 -16.35 26.20 6.78
C GLN A 192 -16.55 24.89 6.02
N HIS A 193 -16.81 23.82 6.76
CA HIS A 193 -17.10 22.51 6.17
C HIS A 193 -18.44 22.53 5.40
N PHE A 194 -18.56 21.66 4.40
CA PHE A 194 -19.79 21.35 3.68
C PHE A 194 -19.90 19.84 3.46
N SER A 195 -21.12 19.32 3.34
CA SER A 195 -21.36 17.90 3.08
C SER A 195 -21.33 17.62 1.57
N LEU A 196 -20.68 16.53 1.17
CA LEU A 196 -20.70 16.03 -0.20
C LEU A 196 -21.72 14.90 -0.33
N LEU A 197 -21.61 13.88 0.52
CA LEU A 197 -22.48 12.70 0.53
C LEU A 197 -22.67 12.18 1.96
N THR A 198 -23.85 11.61 2.21
CA THR A 198 -24.16 10.84 3.43
C THR A 198 -24.39 9.38 3.06
N ALA A 199 -23.90 8.46 3.90
CA ALA A 199 -23.99 7.03 3.64
C ALA A 199 -25.44 6.53 3.73
N ASP A 200 -25.91 5.83 2.70
CA ASP A 200 -27.19 5.15 2.71
C ASP A 200 -27.05 3.76 3.33
N ARG A 201 -27.40 3.69 4.62
CA ARG A 201 -27.25 2.46 5.40
C ARG A 201 -28.22 1.35 5.01
N SER A 202 -29.17 1.60 4.12
CA SER A 202 -30.13 0.60 3.66
C SER A 202 -29.61 -0.28 2.51
N GLY A 203 -28.49 0.10 1.88
CA GLY A 203 -27.95 -0.59 0.72
C GLY A 203 -26.51 -1.06 0.88
N TRP A 204 -25.75 -1.02 -0.21
CA TRP A 204 -24.35 -1.45 -0.27
C TRP A 204 -23.38 -0.53 0.50
N GLU A 205 -23.87 0.57 1.07
CA GLU A 205 -23.12 1.49 1.92
C GLU A 205 -23.43 1.26 3.43
N ALA A 206 -24.05 0.12 3.79
CA ALA A 206 -24.42 -0.22 5.17
C ALA A 206 -23.24 -0.14 6.17
N GLY A 207 -22.03 -0.52 5.72
CA GLY A 207 -20.79 -0.40 6.48
C GLY A 207 -20.17 1.00 6.50
N GLY A 208 -20.73 1.98 5.78
CA GLY A 208 -20.21 3.34 5.63
C GLY A 208 -19.77 3.67 4.21
N MET A 209 -19.24 4.88 4.04
CA MET A 209 -18.57 5.35 2.83
C MET A 209 -17.23 5.98 3.20
N GLU A 210 -16.21 5.80 2.35
CA GLU A 210 -14.87 6.36 2.56
C GLU A 210 -14.06 6.37 1.25
N GLY A 211 -12.77 6.73 1.31
CA GLY A 211 -11.85 6.64 0.17
C GLY A 211 -12.30 7.42 -1.08
N GLN A 212 -12.82 8.63 -0.89
CA GLN A 212 -13.31 9.45 -1.98
C GLN A 212 -12.15 9.98 -2.84
N ALA A 213 -12.26 9.83 -4.16
CA ALA A 213 -11.36 10.46 -5.11
C ALA A 213 -12.15 11.25 -6.16
N ILE A 214 -11.86 12.55 -6.24
CA ILE A 214 -12.60 13.51 -7.06
C ILE A 214 -11.76 13.94 -8.25
N PHE A 215 -12.35 13.94 -9.45
CA PHE A 215 -11.70 14.42 -10.66
C PHE A 215 -12.71 15.11 -11.57
N LYS A 216 -12.23 16.00 -12.46
CA LYS A 216 -13.11 16.77 -13.36
C LYS A 216 -13.06 16.23 -14.79
N ARG A 217 -14.22 16.18 -15.44
CA ARG A 217 -14.33 15.99 -16.89
C ARG A 217 -15.54 16.73 -17.42
N GLY A 218 -15.31 17.62 -18.39
CA GLY A 218 -16.36 18.51 -18.89
C GLY A 218 -16.89 19.42 -17.77
N MET A 219 -18.21 19.48 -17.63
CA MET A 219 -18.87 20.29 -16.59
C MET A 219 -19.01 19.60 -15.23
N TYR A 220 -18.64 18.31 -15.13
CA TYR A 220 -18.85 17.51 -13.93
C TYR A 220 -17.57 17.33 -13.13
N TYR A 221 -17.72 17.40 -11.82
CA TYR A 221 -16.90 16.67 -10.86
C TYR A 221 -17.46 15.26 -10.79
N TYR A 222 -16.59 14.27 -10.90
CA TYR A 222 -16.90 12.87 -10.63
C TYR A 222 -16.19 12.47 -9.34
N MET A 223 -16.81 11.57 -8.59
CA MET A 223 -16.25 10.98 -7.38
C MET A 223 -16.36 9.47 -7.48
N THR A 224 -15.24 8.77 -7.37
CA THR A 224 -15.25 7.38 -6.90
C THR A 224 -15.24 7.40 -5.39
N TYR A 225 -16.05 6.58 -4.75
CA TYR A 225 -16.01 6.37 -3.29
C TYR A 225 -16.25 4.90 -3.01
N SER A 226 -15.77 4.44 -1.87
CA SER A 226 -15.92 3.05 -1.49
C SER A 226 -16.95 2.91 -0.39
N GLY A 227 -17.71 1.83 -0.42
CA GLY A 227 -18.71 1.51 0.58
C GLY A 227 -18.42 0.18 1.24
N ASN A 228 -19.12 -0.11 2.34
CA ASN A 228 -18.99 -1.36 3.09
C ASN A 228 -17.60 -1.55 3.73
N THR A 229 -17.25 -2.76 4.17
CA THR A 229 -16.07 -3.03 4.98
C THR A 229 -14.87 -3.44 4.12
N CYS A 230 -13.79 -2.65 4.16
CA CYS A 230 -12.53 -2.89 3.44
C CYS A 230 -11.78 -4.15 3.90
N CYS A 231 -11.94 -4.49 5.17
CA CYS A 231 -10.89 -5.17 5.91
C CYS A 231 -11.44 -6.32 6.76
N GLY A 232 -10.65 -7.39 6.91
CA GLY A 232 -11.03 -8.61 7.63
C GLY A 232 -11.66 -9.69 6.75
N THR A 233 -11.79 -10.90 7.32
CA THR A 233 -12.25 -12.10 6.59
C THR A 233 -13.64 -11.99 5.98
N GLY A 234 -14.49 -11.10 6.52
CA GLY A 234 -15.83 -10.80 6.03
C GLY A 234 -15.91 -9.55 5.15
N CYS A 235 -14.80 -9.10 4.55
CA CYS A 235 -14.83 -7.92 3.71
C CYS A 235 -15.88 -8.03 2.60
N ASN A 236 -16.46 -6.90 2.25
CA ASN A 236 -17.46 -6.77 1.18
C ASN A 236 -17.35 -5.40 0.51
N TYR A 237 -16.12 -4.87 0.44
CA TYR A 237 -15.81 -3.56 -0.13
C TYR A 237 -16.13 -3.47 -1.60
N GLN A 238 -16.68 -2.33 -2.01
CA GLN A 238 -17.17 -2.06 -3.36
C GLN A 238 -16.98 -0.58 -3.69
N VAL A 239 -16.98 -0.23 -4.98
CA VAL A 239 -16.86 1.17 -5.44
C VAL A 239 -18.16 1.66 -6.03
N GLY A 240 -18.54 2.87 -5.66
CA GLY A 240 -19.62 3.65 -6.26
C GLY A 240 -19.11 4.89 -6.98
N LEU A 241 -19.98 5.46 -7.79
CA LEU A 241 -19.78 6.72 -8.49
C LEU A 241 -20.80 7.76 -8.04
N ALA A 242 -20.36 9.01 -7.93
CA ALA A 242 -21.23 10.17 -7.83
C ALA A 242 -20.70 11.30 -8.73
N ARG A 243 -21.55 12.27 -9.05
CA ARG A 243 -21.15 13.47 -9.79
C ARG A 243 -21.85 14.73 -9.30
N ALA A 244 -21.24 15.89 -9.53
CA ALA A 244 -21.83 17.19 -9.27
C ALA A 244 -21.34 18.21 -10.30
N VAL A 245 -22.11 19.30 -10.50
CA VAL A 245 -21.68 20.44 -11.34
C VAL A 245 -20.90 21.47 -10.50
N ASN A 246 -21.13 21.49 -9.18
CA ASN A 246 -20.39 22.30 -8.22
C ASN A 246 -19.77 21.39 -7.16
N LEU A 247 -18.55 21.69 -6.71
CA LEU A 247 -17.85 20.89 -5.68
C LEU A 247 -18.68 20.74 -4.40
N ARG A 248 -19.40 21.80 -3.99
CA ARG A 248 -20.29 21.81 -2.82
C ARG A 248 -21.63 21.09 -3.05
N GLY A 249 -21.80 20.45 -4.20
CA GLY A 249 -23.00 19.72 -4.56
C GLY A 249 -24.12 20.58 -5.19
N PRO A 250 -25.35 20.04 -5.27
CA PRO A 250 -25.70 18.69 -4.81
C PRO A 250 -24.96 17.60 -5.60
N TRP A 251 -24.58 16.53 -4.91
CA TRP A 251 -23.98 15.34 -5.51
C TRP A 251 -25.05 14.31 -5.86
N GLU A 252 -25.06 13.87 -7.11
CA GLU A 252 -25.91 12.80 -7.64
C GLU A 252 -25.16 11.48 -7.53
N LYS A 253 -25.66 10.49 -6.77
CA LYS A 253 -25.13 9.11 -6.80
C LYS A 253 -25.58 8.42 -8.09
N PHE A 254 -24.71 7.65 -8.72
CA PHE A 254 -25.08 6.87 -9.90
C PHE A 254 -26.08 5.77 -9.54
N SER A 255 -27.20 5.68 -10.25
CA SER A 255 -28.24 4.69 -9.99
C SER A 255 -27.79 3.24 -10.22
N GLY A 256 -26.70 3.04 -10.96
CA GLY A 256 -26.09 1.73 -11.19
C GLY A 256 -25.02 1.34 -10.17
N ASN A 257 -24.88 2.08 -9.06
CA ASN A 257 -23.98 1.69 -7.98
C ASN A 257 -24.45 0.39 -7.29
N PRO A 258 -23.52 -0.46 -6.81
CA PRO A 258 -22.06 -0.36 -6.94
C PRO A 258 -21.56 -0.71 -8.36
N VAL A 259 -20.48 -0.06 -8.79
CA VAL A 259 -19.91 -0.23 -10.15
C VAL A 259 -18.65 -1.08 -10.21
N LEU A 260 -18.01 -1.35 -9.07
CA LEU A 260 -16.89 -2.29 -8.95
C LEU A 260 -17.09 -3.18 -7.73
N VAL A 261 -17.09 -4.50 -7.92
CA VAL A 261 -17.40 -5.50 -6.89
C VAL A 261 -16.41 -6.67 -6.96
N SER A 262 -16.42 -7.50 -5.90
CA SER A 262 -15.60 -8.71 -5.81
C SER A 262 -15.95 -9.77 -6.86
N ASP A 263 -14.96 -10.55 -7.26
CA ASP A 263 -15.10 -11.88 -7.86
C ASP A 263 -14.16 -12.89 -7.19
N ASP A 264 -14.01 -14.07 -7.80
CA ASP A 264 -13.13 -15.13 -7.29
C ASP A 264 -11.64 -14.73 -7.33
N THR A 265 -11.23 -13.90 -8.30
CA THR A 265 -9.85 -13.49 -8.50
C THR A 265 -9.48 -12.29 -7.63
N TRP A 266 -10.36 -11.30 -7.56
CA TRP A 266 -10.14 -10.04 -6.87
C TRP A 266 -11.27 -9.75 -5.91
N LYS A 267 -10.95 -9.77 -4.62
CA LYS A 267 -11.89 -9.55 -3.53
C LYS A 267 -11.76 -8.14 -2.99
N CYS A 268 -12.89 -7.54 -2.66
CA CYS A 268 -13.00 -6.26 -1.99
C CYS A 268 -12.23 -5.14 -2.69
N PRO A 269 -12.51 -4.90 -3.98
CA PRO A 269 -11.88 -3.81 -4.70
C PRO A 269 -12.42 -2.47 -4.21
N GLY A 270 -11.52 -1.53 -4.00
CA GLY A 270 -11.89 -0.16 -3.70
C GLY A 270 -10.70 0.67 -3.27
N HIS A 271 -11.01 1.88 -2.82
CA HIS A 271 -10.11 2.93 -2.37
C HIS A 271 -8.84 3.09 -3.21
N GLY A 272 -8.85 4.11 -4.05
CA GLY A 272 -7.75 4.48 -4.90
C GLY A 272 -7.98 5.87 -5.47
N THR A 273 -7.20 6.22 -6.48
CA THR A 273 -7.33 7.53 -7.15
C THR A 273 -7.20 7.38 -8.66
N VAL A 274 -7.71 8.37 -9.39
CA VAL A 274 -7.76 8.37 -10.85
C VAL A 274 -6.67 9.27 -11.41
N VAL A 275 -5.90 8.76 -12.36
CA VAL A 275 -4.91 9.53 -13.13
C VAL A 275 -5.28 9.53 -14.61
N THR A 276 -4.93 10.62 -15.30
CA THR A 276 -5.11 10.74 -16.75
C THR A 276 -3.79 10.46 -17.48
N THR A 277 -3.83 9.54 -18.44
CA THR A 277 -2.70 9.18 -19.31
C THR A 277 -2.48 10.23 -20.41
N PRO A 278 -1.33 10.23 -21.14
CA PRO A 278 -1.07 11.23 -22.17
C PRO A 278 -2.05 11.16 -23.34
N ASP A 279 -2.64 9.99 -23.58
CA ASP A 279 -3.68 9.71 -24.56
C ASP A 279 -5.11 9.86 -24.01
N ASN A 280 -5.27 10.59 -22.90
CA ASN A 280 -6.57 10.96 -22.28
C ASN A 280 -7.42 9.77 -21.80
N ARG A 281 -6.79 8.66 -21.41
CA ARG A 281 -7.46 7.56 -20.69
C ARG A 281 -7.48 7.85 -19.20
N TYR A 282 -8.55 7.43 -18.52
CA TYR A 282 -8.73 7.61 -17.08
C TYR A 282 -8.49 6.28 -16.40
N VAL A 283 -7.41 6.20 -15.64
CA VAL A 283 -6.97 4.96 -15.00
C VAL A 283 -7.12 5.10 -13.50
N TYR A 284 -7.84 4.18 -12.90
CA TYR A 284 -8.05 4.06 -11.46
C TYR A 284 -7.04 3.07 -10.90
N LEU A 285 -6.02 3.58 -10.20
CA LEU A 285 -5.16 2.73 -9.36
C LEU A 285 -5.83 2.63 -8.00
N HIS A 286 -6.20 1.42 -7.62
CA HIS A 286 -6.91 1.13 -6.38
C HIS A 286 -6.42 -0.19 -5.79
N HIS A 287 -6.96 -0.59 -4.64
CA HIS A 287 -6.56 -1.84 -4.03
C HIS A 287 -7.60 -2.95 -4.23
N ALA A 288 -7.14 -4.19 -4.12
CA ALA A 288 -7.97 -5.39 -3.98
C ALA A 288 -7.15 -6.53 -3.34
N TYR A 289 -7.81 -7.55 -2.81
CA TYR A 289 -7.15 -8.77 -2.34
C TYR A 289 -7.13 -9.83 -3.44
N ASN A 290 -6.01 -10.51 -3.58
CA ASN A 290 -5.92 -11.65 -4.50
C ASN A 290 -6.62 -12.88 -3.89
N GLY A 291 -7.71 -13.31 -4.51
CA GLY A 291 -8.53 -14.44 -4.08
C GLY A 291 -8.01 -15.82 -4.52
N THR A 292 -7.03 -15.87 -5.41
CA THR A 292 -6.56 -17.12 -6.06
C THR A 292 -5.15 -17.55 -5.67
N ASP A 293 -4.25 -16.62 -5.34
CA ASP A 293 -2.91 -16.94 -4.83
C ASP A 293 -2.92 -16.96 -3.29
N PHE A 294 -2.69 -15.81 -2.65
CA PHE A 294 -2.72 -15.69 -1.20
C PHE A 294 -3.35 -14.38 -0.78
N THR A 295 -4.58 -14.48 -0.27
CA THR A 295 -5.39 -13.33 0.16
C THR A 295 -4.73 -12.55 1.30
N PHE A 296 -3.83 -13.15 2.08
CA PHE A 296 -3.16 -12.45 3.18
C PHE A 296 -1.78 -11.87 2.78
N THR A 297 -1.43 -11.82 1.49
CA THR A 297 -0.35 -10.94 0.99
C THR A 297 -0.62 -9.46 1.30
N GLY A 298 -1.86 -9.12 1.63
CA GLY A 298 -2.34 -7.76 1.84
C GLY A 298 -3.17 -7.29 0.67
N ARG A 299 -3.58 -6.03 0.74
CA ARG A 299 -4.28 -5.34 -0.35
C ARG A 299 -3.26 -4.93 -1.39
N GLN A 300 -3.42 -5.34 -2.63
CA GLN A 300 -2.43 -5.13 -3.69
C GLN A 300 -2.89 -4.02 -4.64
N GLY A 301 -1.94 -3.28 -5.22
CA GLY A 301 -2.24 -2.22 -6.18
C GLY A 301 -2.66 -2.80 -7.53
N VAL A 302 -3.90 -2.52 -7.93
CA VAL A 302 -4.53 -3.00 -9.16
C VAL A 302 -5.05 -1.83 -10.00
N LEU A 303 -5.10 -2.03 -11.32
CA LEU A 303 -5.61 -1.02 -12.26
C LEU A 303 -6.97 -1.43 -12.82
N SER A 304 -7.87 -0.46 -12.86
CA SER A 304 -9.13 -0.49 -13.62
C SER A 304 -9.25 0.77 -14.48
N GLU A 305 -9.85 0.66 -15.66
CA GLU A 305 -9.97 1.79 -16.61
C GLU A 305 -11.41 2.30 -16.68
N LEU A 306 -11.59 3.62 -16.56
CA LEU A 306 -12.88 4.29 -16.73
C LEU A 306 -13.08 4.74 -18.19
N VAL A 307 -14.24 4.41 -18.75
CA VAL A 307 -14.69 4.85 -20.08
C VAL A 307 -16.07 5.50 -19.95
N TRP A 308 -16.39 6.49 -20.77
CA TRP A 308 -17.63 7.26 -20.63
C TRP A 308 -18.66 6.88 -21.67
N ASN A 309 -19.90 6.86 -21.24
CA ASN A 309 -21.04 6.87 -22.14
C ASN A 309 -21.35 8.32 -22.56
N ASP A 310 -21.22 8.61 -23.86
CA ASP A 310 -21.42 9.97 -24.37
C ASP A 310 -22.86 10.50 -24.22
N LYS A 311 -23.85 9.61 -24.08
CA LYS A 311 -25.26 10.02 -23.89
C LYS A 311 -25.56 10.34 -22.43
N THR A 312 -25.14 9.49 -21.50
CA THR A 312 -25.47 9.64 -20.08
C THR A 312 -24.44 10.45 -19.31
N GLN A 313 -23.26 10.65 -19.87
CA GLN A 313 -22.11 11.31 -19.24
C GLN A 313 -21.69 10.62 -17.93
N TRP A 314 -22.01 9.34 -17.75
CA TRP A 314 -21.52 8.52 -16.64
C TRP A 314 -20.36 7.63 -17.12
N PRO A 315 -19.30 7.46 -16.31
CA PRO A 315 -18.30 6.45 -16.57
C PRO A 315 -18.78 5.05 -16.20
N THR A 316 -18.18 4.06 -16.85
CA THR A 316 -18.21 2.64 -16.51
C THR A 316 -16.79 2.10 -16.53
N PHE A 317 -16.53 0.99 -15.86
CA PHE A 317 -15.25 0.30 -16.00
C PHE A 317 -15.21 -0.49 -17.31
N ARG A 318 -14.11 -0.34 -18.07
CA ARG A 318 -13.95 -0.87 -19.43
C ARG A 318 -14.12 -2.38 -19.53
N TYR A 319 -13.69 -3.11 -18.49
CA TYR A 319 -13.64 -4.57 -18.47
C TYR A 319 -14.77 -5.21 -17.63
N GLY A 320 -15.85 -4.46 -17.38
CA GLY A 320 -16.98 -4.92 -16.57
C GLY A 320 -16.91 -4.44 -15.13
N THR A 321 -17.69 -5.06 -14.24
CA THR A 321 -17.88 -4.62 -12.85
C THR A 321 -16.91 -5.26 -11.86
N THR A 322 -15.86 -5.92 -12.33
CA THR A 322 -14.83 -6.54 -11.48
C THR A 322 -13.44 -6.12 -11.96
N VAL A 323 -12.42 -6.34 -11.12
CA VAL A 323 -11.04 -5.99 -11.47
C VAL A 323 -10.55 -6.94 -12.57
N PRO A 324 -10.05 -6.43 -13.70
CA PRO A 324 -9.56 -7.30 -14.76
C PRO A 324 -8.31 -8.07 -14.30
N ALA A 325 -8.33 -9.40 -14.38
CA ALA A 325 -7.13 -10.21 -14.16
C ALA A 325 -6.04 -9.90 -15.20
N GLN A 326 -6.44 -9.54 -16.41
CA GLN A 326 -5.58 -9.13 -17.52
C GLN A 326 -6.26 -8.01 -18.33
N ALA A 327 -5.49 -7.02 -18.75
CA ALA A 327 -5.98 -5.87 -19.52
C ALA A 327 -4.94 -5.38 -20.53
N GLU A 328 -5.35 -4.50 -21.44
CA GLU A 328 -4.45 -3.90 -22.44
C GLU A 328 -3.43 -2.98 -21.77
N ALA A 329 -2.16 -3.16 -22.11
CA ALA A 329 -1.08 -2.35 -21.56
C ALA A 329 -1.11 -0.91 -22.07
N PHE A 330 -0.78 0.02 -21.20
CA PHE A 330 -0.62 1.43 -21.55
C PHE A 330 0.68 1.64 -22.31
N GLY A 331 0.62 2.34 -23.45
CA GLY A 331 1.80 2.60 -24.29
C GLY A 331 2.53 1.35 -24.79
N GLY A 332 1.88 0.19 -24.85
CA GLY A 332 2.50 -1.08 -25.29
C GLY A 332 3.48 -1.68 -24.29
N ALA A 333 3.44 -1.27 -23.01
CA ALA A 333 4.36 -1.74 -21.99
C ALA A 333 4.31 -3.25 -21.79
N SER A 334 5.47 -3.89 -21.74
CA SER A 334 5.61 -5.30 -21.36
C SER A 334 5.79 -5.38 -19.84
N GLN A 335 4.93 -6.17 -19.18
CA GLN A 335 5.04 -6.38 -17.74
C GLN A 335 6.27 -7.22 -17.40
N LYS A 336 7.10 -6.71 -16.48
CA LYS A 336 8.28 -7.41 -15.98
C LYS A 336 7.89 -8.45 -14.93
N PRO A 337 8.58 -9.61 -14.89
CA PRO A 337 8.40 -10.55 -13.80
C PRO A 337 8.87 -9.94 -12.48
N ILE A 338 8.33 -10.46 -11.37
CA ILE A 338 8.82 -10.12 -10.04
C ILE A 338 10.29 -10.53 -9.93
N SER A 339 11.15 -9.57 -9.62
CA SER A 339 12.58 -9.81 -9.50
C SER A 339 12.90 -10.41 -8.12
N PRO A 340 13.81 -11.41 -8.04
CA PRO A 340 14.40 -11.83 -6.79
C PRO A 340 14.99 -10.66 -6.01
N GLN A 341 14.79 -10.63 -4.70
CA GLN A 341 15.41 -9.67 -3.80
C GLN A 341 16.55 -10.37 -3.06
N THR A 342 17.76 -10.32 -3.63
CA THR A 342 18.97 -10.87 -3.01
C THR A 342 19.95 -9.73 -2.72
N VAL A 343 20.40 -9.66 -1.47
CA VAL A 343 21.41 -8.69 -1.04
C VAL A 343 22.54 -9.42 -0.33
N HIS A 344 23.75 -9.18 -0.84
CA HIS A 344 25.01 -9.49 -0.15
C HIS A 344 25.50 -8.22 0.52
N PHE A 345 25.63 -8.23 1.84
CA PHE A 345 26.00 -7.04 2.62
C PHE A 345 27.49 -6.65 2.46
N THR A 346 28.27 -7.46 1.74
CA THR A 346 29.61 -7.09 1.23
C THR A 346 29.55 -6.02 0.13
N ASN A 347 28.40 -5.82 -0.53
CA ASN A 347 28.23 -4.82 -1.56
C ASN A 347 27.87 -3.45 -0.95
N PRO A 348 28.76 -2.45 -0.99
CA PRO A 348 28.46 -1.12 -0.48
C PRO A 348 27.30 -0.48 -1.27
N GLY A 349 26.20 -0.18 -0.60
CA GLY A 349 25.00 0.42 -1.19
C GLY A 349 23.84 -0.54 -1.45
N ALA A 350 23.99 -1.84 -1.14
CA ALA A 350 22.88 -2.77 -1.18
C ALA A 350 21.87 -2.44 -0.06
N ALA A 351 20.63 -2.15 -0.46
CA ALA A 351 19.53 -1.83 0.45
C ALA A 351 18.31 -2.66 0.09
N LEU A 352 17.64 -3.18 1.11
CA LEU A 352 16.31 -3.77 1.00
C LEU A 352 15.28 -2.80 1.56
N PRO A 353 14.02 -2.84 1.09
CA PRO A 353 12.92 -2.04 1.62
C PRO A 353 12.46 -2.66 2.96
N TRP A 354 13.33 -2.61 3.95
CA TRP A 354 13.09 -3.17 5.27
C TRP A 354 11.92 -2.48 5.96
N VAL A 355 11.06 -3.29 6.59
CA VAL A 355 9.97 -2.83 7.44
C VAL A 355 10.05 -3.41 8.84
N TRP A 356 9.46 -2.70 9.80
CA TRP A 356 9.37 -3.07 11.21
C TRP A 356 7.99 -2.72 11.78
N ASP A 357 7.55 -3.42 12.83
CA ASP A 357 6.24 -3.23 13.47
C ASP A 357 6.24 -1.98 14.35
N VAL A 358 5.46 -0.95 13.99
CA VAL A 358 5.42 0.37 14.66
C VAL A 358 5.00 0.33 16.13
N SER A 359 4.39 -0.76 16.56
CA SER A 359 4.06 -1.00 17.96
C SER A 359 5.25 -1.43 18.81
N GLN A 360 6.38 -1.78 18.19
CA GLN A 360 7.62 -2.19 18.84
C GLN A 360 8.66 -1.06 18.80
N THR A 361 9.80 -1.26 19.45
CA THR A 361 10.96 -0.38 19.26
C THR A 361 11.56 -0.64 17.88
N GLU A 362 11.76 0.39 17.07
CA GLU A 362 12.49 0.29 15.80
C GLU A 362 13.87 -0.34 16.07
N PRO A 363 14.16 -1.50 15.47
CA PRO A 363 15.40 -2.20 15.80
C PRO A 363 16.59 -1.51 15.11
N PRO A 364 17.64 -1.15 15.86
CA PRO A 364 18.85 -0.58 15.29
C PRO A 364 19.47 -1.54 14.27
N THR A 365 19.87 -0.99 13.14
CA THR A 365 20.60 -1.73 12.10
C THR A 365 21.87 -0.99 11.70
N THR A 366 22.93 -1.75 11.41
CA THR A 366 24.18 -1.20 10.88
C THR A 366 24.81 -2.23 9.96
N ILE A 367 25.42 -1.79 8.86
CA ILE A 367 26.24 -2.67 8.01
C ILE A 367 27.70 -2.42 8.38
N GLN A 368 28.39 -3.45 8.87
CA GLN A 368 29.80 -3.39 9.23
C GLN A 368 30.51 -4.67 8.75
N ALA A 369 31.70 -4.51 8.20
CA ALA A 369 32.54 -5.62 7.71
C ALA A 369 31.79 -6.59 6.76
N GLY A 370 30.88 -6.06 5.93
CA GLY A 370 30.12 -6.86 4.97
C GLY A 370 28.96 -7.66 5.57
N GLN A 371 28.51 -7.30 6.78
CA GLN A 371 27.43 -7.98 7.49
C GLN A 371 26.41 -6.97 8.03
N LEU A 372 25.13 -7.30 7.94
CA LEU A 372 24.05 -6.60 8.62
C LEU A 372 24.02 -7.03 10.09
N GLN A 373 24.15 -6.05 10.98
CA GLN A 373 23.91 -6.15 12.40
C GLN A 373 22.48 -5.72 12.71
N LEU A 374 21.66 -6.62 13.26
CA LEU A 374 20.35 -6.29 13.81
C LEU A 374 20.43 -6.41 15.34
N SER A 375 20.12 -5.33 16.07
CA SER A 375 20.24 -5.33 17.53
C SER A 375 18.98 -5.85 18.25
N SER A 376 19.18 -6.60 19.33
CA SER A 376 18.13 -7.02 20.25
C SER A 376 17.75 -5.88 21.20
N VAL A 377 16.56 -5.32 20.98
CA VAL A 377 15.98 -4.20 21.75
C VAL A 377 14.53 -4.46 22.15
N SER A 378 13.85 -5.36 21.44
CA SER A 378 12.48 -5.79 21.77
C SER A 378 12.48 -6.84 22.88
N THR A 379 11.54 -6.72 23.81
CA THR A 379 11.24 -7.73 24.83
C THR A 379 10.10 -8.67 24.44
N SER A 380 9.55 -8.53 23.22
CA SER A 380 8.49 -9.42 22.75
C SER A 380 9.00 -10.85 22.60
N PRO A 381 8.12 -11.87 22.68
CA PRO A 381 8.53 -13.26 22.50
C PRO A 381 9.16 -13.56 21.13
N THR A 382 8.89 -12.72 20.13
CA THR A 382 9.49 -12.77 18.78
C THR A 382 10.90 -12.17 18.72
N GLY A 383 11.23 -11.25 19.63
CA GLY A 383 12.45 -10.44 19.61
C GLY A 383 12.36 -9.25 18.65
N SER A 384 13.51 -8.64 18.35
CA SER A 384 13.62 -7.58 17.34
C SER A 384 13.41 -8.19 15.96
N PHE A 385 12.55 -7.59 15.14
CA PHE A 385 12.22 -8.10 13.80
C PHE A 385 12.43 -7.05 12.72
N LEU A 386 12.98 -7.48 11.59
CA LEU A 386 13.11 -6.69 10.37
C LEU A 386 12.69 -7.53 9.17
N GLY A 387 11.75 -7.03 8.37
CA GLY A 387 11.05 -7.82 7.36
C GLY A 387 10.90 -7.17 6.00
N LEU A 388 10.44 -7.97 5.04
CA LEU A 388 10.10 -7.59 3.67
C LEU A 388 8.62 -7.86 3.43
N VAL A 389 8.02 -7.07 2.53
CA VAL A 389 6.65 -7.28 2.06
C VAL A 389 6.61 -8.52 1.17
N ILE A 390 5.67 -9.42 1.45
CA ILE A 390 5.45 -10.64 0.67
C ILE A 390 4.58 -10.31 -0.55
N GLN A 391 5.01 -10.71 -1.75
CA GLN A 391 4.34 -10.39 -3.02
C GLN A 391 3.52 -11.54 -3.61
N LYS A 392 3.84 -12.80 -3.27
CA LYS A 392 3.06 -14.00 -3.64
C LYS A 392 2.95 -14.95 -2.45
N GLY A 393 1.95 -15.83 -2.45
CA GLY A 393 1.79 -16.87 -1.44
C GLY A 393 2.92 -17.89 -1.43
N THR A 394 3.44 -18.25 -2.60
CA THR A 394 4.56 -19.19 -2.71
C THR A 394 5.87 -18.42 -2.88
N TYR A 395 6.81 -18.62 -1.96
CA TYR A 395 8.11 -17.95 -1.97
C TYR A 395 9.16 -18.74 -1.18
N THR A 396 10.42 -18.40 -1.39
CA THR A 396 11.54 -18.89 -0.56
C THR A 396 12.29 -17.70 0.01
N PHE A 397 12.51 -17.74 1.32
CA PHE A 397 13.37 -16.78 2.01
C PHE A 397 14.53 -17.49 2.66
N SER A 398 15.73 -16.94 2.52
CA SER A 398 16.93 -17.43 3.17
C SER A 398 17.80 -16.31 3.74
N ALA A 399 18.56 -16.65 4.78
CA ALA A 399 19.57 -15.78 5.36
C ALA A 399 20.84 -16.58 5.69
N ASP A 400 21.99 -16.04 5.30
CA ASP A 400 23.30 -16.53 5.71
C ASP A 400 23.69 -15.86 7.01
N ILE A 401 23.78 -16.64 8.08
CA ILE A 401 23.95 -16.19 9.44
C ILE A 401 25.34 -16.60 9.93
N THR A 402 26.07 -15.64 10.52
CA THR A 402 27.24 -15.94 11.36
C THR A 402 26.73 -16.10 12.80
N PRO A 403 26.80 -17.30 13.40
CA PRO A 403 26.26 -17.54 14.74
C PRO A 403 26.97 -16.69 15.80
N GLN A 404 26.22 -16.18 16.77
CA GLN A 404 26.74 -15.43 17.91
C GLN A 404 26.32 -16.12 19.23
N PRO A 405 27.19 -16.15 20.24
CA PRO A 405 26.91 -16.82 21.50
C PRO A 405 25.79 -16.11 22.28
N GLY A 406 24.93 -16.90 22.92
CA GLY A 406 23.94 -16.39 23.87
C GLY A 406 22.71 -15.71 23.27
N ILE A 407 22.60 -15.64 21.93
CA ILE A 407 21.43 -15.08 21.23
C ILE A 407 20.82 -16.09 20.27
N LEU A 408 19.52 -15.92 20.00
CA LEU A 408 18.82 -16.65 18.96
C LEU A 408 18.67 -15.75 17.73
N GLN A 409 19.29 -16.17 16.63
CA GLN A 409 19.22 -15.51 15.32
C GLN A 409 18.33 -16.34 14.41
N SER A 410 17.22 -15.78 13.95
CA SER A 410 16.19 -16.51 13.20
C SER A 410 15.86 -15.85 11.87
N ILE A 411 15.41 -16.66 10.92
CA ILE A 411 14.45 -16.22 9.91
C ILE A 411 13.04 -16.29 10.49
N CYS A 412 12.16 -15.36 10.13
CA CYS A 412 10.87 -15.20 10.79
C CYS A 412 9.76 -14.82 9.79
N VAL A 413 8.67 -15.58 9.80
CA VAL A 413 7.38 -15.19 9.25
C VAL A 413 6.61 -14.48 10.35
N TYR A 414 6.46 -13.17 10.21
CA TYR A 414 5.96 -12.29 11.25
C TYR A 414 4.59 -11.76 10.85
N GLY A 415 3.59 -11.97 11.69
CA GLY A 415 2.31 -11.28 11.56
C GLY A 415 2.23 -10.08 12.50
N ASP A 416 2.46 -10.31 13.79
CA ASP A 416 2.65 -9.29 14.81
C ASP A 416 3.57 -9.83 15.94
N ALA A 417 3.88 -8.99 16.93
CA ALA A 417 4.73 -9.36 18.06
C ALA A 417 4.21 -10.53 18.93
N ASN A 418 2.92 -10.88 18.79
CA ASN A 418 2.25 -11.97 19.50
C ASN A 418 1.97 -13.17 18.61
N ASN A 419 2.22 -13.08 17.30
CA ASN A 419 1.86 -14.07 16.29
C ASN A 419 2.94 -14.16 15.22
N SER A 420 3.83 -15.13 15.37
CA SER A 420 4.98 -15.34 14.47
C SER A 420 5.42 -16.81 14.41
N LEU A 421 6.07 -17.17 13.31
CA LEU A 421 6.82 -18.42 13.15
C LEU A 421 8.29 -18.07 12.91
N GLY A 422 9.21 -18.82 13.51
CA GLY A 422 10.62 -18.61 13.25
C GLY A 422 11.45 -19.87 13.34
N PHE A 423 12.58 -19.82 12.65
CA PHE A 423 13.57 -20.87 12.62
C PHE A 423 14.94 -20.24 12.76
N GLY A 424 15.68 -20.63 13.79
CA GLY A 424 16.90 -19.95 14.18
C GLY A 424 17.95 -20.83 14.82
N ILE A 425 19.14 -20.27 14.96
CA ILE A 425 20.27 -20.87 15.66
C ILE A 425 20.54 -20.12 16.96
N ARG A 426 20.78 -20.88 18.03
CA ARG A 426 21.29 -20.39 19.32
C ARG A 426 22.38 -21.33 19.78
N ASN A 427 23.60 -20.81 19.94
CA ASN A 427 24.78 -21.63 20.26
C ASN A 427 24.93 -22.80 19.25
N ASP A 428 24.88 -24.04 19.73
CA ASP A 428 24.99 -25.28 18.96
C ASP A 428 23.62 -25.92 18.63
N SER A 429 22.52 -25.17 18.75
CA SER A 429 21.16 -25.71 18.59
C SER A 429 20.30 -24.90 17.62
N LEU A 430 19.59 -25.63 16.75
CA LEU A 430 18.56 -25.10 15.86
C LEU A 430 17.18 -25.21 16.52
N GLU A 431 16.49 -24.08 16.62
CA GLU A 431 15.15 -23.96 17.18
C GLU A 431 14.15 -23.59 16.08
N LEU A 432 13.19 -24.47 15.80
CA LEU A 432 11.95 -24.11 15.12
C LEU A 432 10.92 -23.75 16.21
N TRP A 433 10.39 -22.54 16.17
CA TRP A 433 9.52 -21.99 17.20
C TRP A 433 8.34 -21.24 16.61
N GLN A 434 7.32 -21.05 17.44
CA GLN A 434 6.17 -20.20 17.16
C GLN A 434 5.89 -19.30 18.35
N VAL A 435 5.30 -18.14 18.09
CA VAL A 435 4.58 -17.34 19.09
C VAL A 435 3.14 -17.29 18.62
N LYS A 436 2.21 -17.73 19.46
CA LYS A 436 0.77 -17.70 19.16
C LYS A 436 0.05 -17.10 20.34
N ASP A 437 -0.74 -16.05 20.11
CA ASP A 437 -1.46 -15.31 21.15
C ASP A 437 -0.50 -14.86 22.30
N GLY A 438 0.72 -14.46 21.93
CA GLY A 438 1.76 -14.03 22.88
C GLY A 438 2.52 -15.17 23.58
N VAL A 439 2.16 -16.42 23.33
CA VAL A 439 2.81 -17.59 23.95
C VAL A 439 3.87 -18.17 23.02
N ARG A 440 5.14 -18.15 23.45
CA ARG A 440 6.25 -18.78 22.71
C ARG A 440 6.30 -20.29 22.99
N GLN A 441 6.45 -21.07 21.92
CA GLN A 441 6.63 -22.52 21.97
C GLN A 441 7.74 -22.95 21.01
N VAL A 442 8.67 -23.80 21.48
CA VAL A 442 9.62 -24.50 20.61
C VAL A 442 8.93 -25.74 20.05
N LEU A 443 8.79 -25.82 18.73
CA LEU A 443 8.16 -26.93 18.02
C LEU A 443 9.13 -28.06 17.73
N LYS A 444 10.39 -27.71 17.44
CA LYS A 444 11.46 -28.68 17.22
C LYS A 444 12.79 -28.08 17.61
N ASN A 445 13.63 -28.94 18.19
CA ASN A 445 15.02 -28.61 18.52
C ASN A 445 15.95 -29.62 17.85
N HIS A 446 17.06 -29.16 17.30
CA HIS A 446 18.08 -30.02 16.70
C HIS A 446 19.48 -29.54 17.09
N ARG A 447 20.22 -30.38 17.81
CA ARG A 447 21.58 -30.09 18.22
C ARG A 447 22.55 -30.42 17.08
N LEU A 448 23.43 -29.48 16.77
CA LEU A 448 24.46 -29.63 15.75
C LEU A 448 25.58 -30.50 16.31
N THR A 449 26.09 -31.44 15.50
CA THR A 449 27.12 -32.41 15.90
C THR A 449 28.54 -31.87 15.79
N GLU A 450 28.72 -30.76 15.09
CA GLU A 450 29.98 -30.06 14.91
C GLU A 450 29.89 -28.69 15.59
N ASN A 451 31.01 -28.12 16.04
CA ASN A 451 31.05 -26.75 16.57
C ASN A 451 30.80 -25.76 15.44
N VAL A 452 29.54 -25.45 15.17
CA VAL A 452 29.11 -24.48 14.14
C VAL A 452 29.36 -23.04 14.59
N SER A 453 29.85 -22.82 15.83
CA SER A 453 30.28 -21.51 16.32
C SER A 453 31.38 -20.85 15.47
N GLU A 454 32.06 -21.61 14.60
CA GLU A 454 33.09 -21.11 13.69
C GLU A 454 32.70 -21.12 12.21
N SER A 455 31.47 -21.55 11.87
CA SER A 455 31.02 -21.68 10.47
C SER A 455 29.70 -20.97 10.22
N ASP A 456 29.59 -20.31 9.07
CA ASP A 456 28.33 -19.71 8.64
C ASP A 456 27.26 -20.79 8.40
N ILE A 457 26.00 -20.44 8.70
CA ILE A 457 24.83 -21.28 8.48
C ILE A 457 23.82 -20.54 7.60
N THR A 458 23.32 -21.18 6.55
CA THR A 458 22.15 -20.68 5.82
C THR A 458 20.91 -21.28 6.43
N LEU A 459 19.97 -20.43 6.85
CA LEU A 459 18.61 -20.84 7.21
C LEU A 459 17.67 -20.51 6.06
N GLN A 460 16.70 -21.39 5.80
CA GLN A 460 15.74 -21.21 4.73
C GLN A 460 14.32 -21.59 5.18
N VAL A 461 13.35 -20.78 4.75
CA VAL A 461 11.93 -21.11 4.80
C VAL A 461 11.36 -21.09 3.39
N HIS A 462 10.57 -22.10 3.08
CA HIS A 462 9.77 -22.17 1.87
C HIS A 462 8.30 -22.13 2.26
N SER A 463 7.58 -21.14 1.71
CA SER A 463 6.15 -20.97 1.89
C SER A 463 5.38 -21.62 0.76
N HIS A 464 4.38 -22.41 1.12
CA HIS A 464 3.41 -23.02 0.20
C HIS A 464 2.08 -22.29 0.38
N VAL A 465 1.64 -21.61 -0.67
CA VAL A 465 0.35 -20.87 -0.72
C VAL A 465 0.12 -19.92 0.47
N GLY A 466 1.20 -19.38 1.04
CA GLY A 466 1.19 -18.39 2.12
C GLY A 466 0.74 -18.91 3.50
N GLN A 467 0.41 -20.19 3.63
CA GLN A 467 -0.10 -20.76 4.88
C GLN A 467 0.77 -21.86 5.45
N TYR A 468 1.43 -22.67 4.61
CA TYR A 468 2.20 -23.82 5.06
C TYR A 468 3.69 -23.58 4.85
N TYR A 469 4.52 -23.90 5.84
CA TYR A 469 5.92 -23.53 5.85
C TYR A 469 6.82 -24.75 6.09
N THR A 470 7.79 -24.96 5.21
CA THR A 470 8.85 -25.95 5.38
C THR A 470 10.18 -25.25 5.62
N TYR A 471 10.99 -25.80 6.52
CA TYR A 471 12.24 -25.19 6.96
C TYR A 471 13.43 -26.10 6.70
N SER A 472 14.53 -25.53 6.23
CA SER A 472 15.78 -26.22 5.99
C SER A 472 16.98 -25.35 6.38
N TRP A 473 18.11 -26.00 6.60
CA TRP A 473 19.37 -25.34 6.94
C TRP A 473 20.54 -26.02 6.23
N GLN A 474 21.67 -25.34 6.14
CA GLN A 474 22.93 -25.90 5.66
C GLN A 474 24.10 -25.19 6.32
N THR A 475 25.16 -25.92 6.64
CA THR A 475 26.47 -25.32 6.94
C THR A 475 27.16 -24.88 5.65
N SER A 476 28.15 -23.99 5.76
CA SER A 476 29.02 -23.62 4.64
C SER A 476 29.62 -24.86 3.96
N GLY A 477 29.33 -25.05 2.66
CA GLY A 477 29.78 -26.20 1.87
C GLY A 477 29.02 -27.52 2.11
N GLY A 478 28.05 -27.54 3.03
CA GLY A 478 27.21 -28.69 3.31
C GLY A 478 26.02 -28.85 2.34
N LYS A 479 25.28 -29.95 2.47
CA LYS A 479 24.00 -30.16 1.77
C LYS A 479 22.84 -29.61 2.61
N PRO A 480 21.78 -29.05 1.99
CA PRO A 480 20.56 -28.68 2.69
C PRO A 480 19.95 -29.85 3.47
N GLN A 481 19.62 -29.61 4.73
CA GLN A 481 18.93 -30.54 5.61
C GLN A 481 17.59 -29.95 6.04
N GLN A 482 16.51 -30.72 5.88
CA GLN A 482 15.18 -30.29 6.27
C GLN A 482 14.93 -30.57 7.75
N ILE A 483 14.44 -29.58 8.50
CA ILE A 483 14.07 -29.78 9.90
C ILE A 483 12.61 -30.21 10.05
N THR A 484 11.73 -29.82 9.12
CA THR A 484 10.31 -30.18 9.13
C THR A 484 10.06 -31.52 8.44
N THR A 485 9.36 -32.46 9.08
CA THR A 485 8.83 -33.65 8.40
C THR A 485 7.55 -33.33 7.63
N ASN A 486 6.68 -32.50 8.23
CA ASN A 486 5.47 -31.96 7.60
C ASN A 486 5.52 -30.42 7.64
N PRO A 487 4.88 -29.72 6.68
CA PRO A 487 4.78 -28.27 6.72
C PRO A 487 4.10 -27.76 8.01
N VAL A 488 4.62 -26.67 8.57
CA VAL A 488 4.04 -25.97 9.73
C VAL A 488 2.88 -25.09 9.25
N ASN A 489 1.74 -25.16 9.92
CA ASN A 489 0.56 -24.36 9.60
C ASN A 489 0.62 -22.98 10.29
N GLY A 490 0.73 -21.92 9.49
CA GLY A 490 0.73 -20.52 9.95
C GLY A 490 -0.64 -19.86 9.91
N SER A 491 -1.75 -20.61 9.91
CA SER A 491 -3.11 -20.06 9.82
C SER A 491 -3.49 -19.10 10.96
N PHE A 492 -2.77 -19.14 12.08
CA PHE A 492 -2.96 -18.27 13.24
C PHE A 492 -2.33 -16.89 13.09
N LEU A 493 -1.44 -16.69 12.11
CA LEU A 493 -0.86 -15.37 11.85
C LEU A 493 -2.00 -14.38 11.55
N PRO A 494 -1.93 -13.14 12.07
CA PRO A 494 -2.91 -12.11 11.79
C PRO A 494 -3.06 -11.93 10.28
N ARG A 495 -4.27 -11.60 9.88
CA ARG A 495 -4.71 -11.58 8.48
C ARG A 495 -5.21 -10.19 8.13
N TRP A 496 -5.26 -9.88 6.84
CA TRP A 496 -5.86 -8.65 6.30
C TRP A 496 -5.09 -7.36 6.61
N ASP A 497 -5.45 -6.65 7.66
CA ASP A 497 -4.92 -5.32 8.01
C ASP A 497 -3.48 -5.36 8.54
N ARG A 498 -3.01 -6.56 8.92
CA ARG A 498 -1.63 -6.89 9.29
C ARG A 498 -1.08 -7.99 8.40
N ALA A 499 -1.00 -7.74 7.10
CA ALA A 499 -0.41 -8.69 6.15
C ALA A 499 0.99 -9.14 6.64
N PRO A 500 1.29 -10.45 6.70
CA PRO A 500 2.56 -10.92 7.22
C PRO A 500 3.77 -10.37 6.46
N ARG A 501 4.89 -10.32 7.15
CA ARG A 501 6.22 -10.01 6.62
C ARG A 501 7.12 -11.21 6.77
N ILE A 502 8.09 -11.34 5.88
CA ILE A 502 9.14 -12.35 5.98
C ILE A 502 10.48 -11.67 6.17
N GLY A 503 11.30 -12.14 7.10
CA GLY A 503 12.57 -11.52 7.35
C GLY A 503 13.40 -12.23 8.41
N ILE A 504 14.10 -11.41 9.19
CA ILE A 504 15.07 -11.82 10.19
C ILE A 504 14.60 -11.35 11.57
N SER A 505 14.92 -12.13 12.60
CA SER A 505 14.73 -11.71 13.99
C SER A 505 15.89 -12.09 14.89
N VAL A 506 16.05 -11.33 15.98
CA VAL A 506 17.05 -11.58 17.01
C VAL A 506 16.43 -11.46 18.40
N SER A 507 16.67 -12.45 19.25
CA SER A 507 16.27 -12.42 20.66
C SER A 507 17.44 -12.81 21.56
N GLY A 508 17.65 -12.06 22.63
CA GLY A 508 18.78 -12.22 23.54
C GLY A 508 18.86 -11.08 24.56
N PRO A 509 19.96 -10.99 25.33
CA PRO A 509 20.21 -9.86 26.21
C PRO A 509 20.18 -8.52 25.44
N PRO A 510 19.74 -7.41 26.06
CA PRO A 510 19.72 -6.10 25.43
C PRO A 510 21.09 -5.72 24.84
N HIS A 511 21.08 -5.04 23.68
CA HIS A 511 22.29 -4.55 22.99
C HIS A 511 23.20 -5.63 22.36
N THR A 512 22.80 -6.90 22.39
CA THR A 512 23.40 -7.92 21.53
C THR A 512 22.89 -7.78 20.09
N HIS A 513 23.61 -8.32 19.10
CA HIS A 513 23.23 -8.20 17.70
C HIS A 513 23.46 -9.49 16.91
N SER A 514 22.60 -9.75 15.93
CA SER A 514 22.82 -10.81 14.94
C SER A 514 23.88 -10.37 13.92
N LEU A 515 24.49 -11.33 13.23
CA LEU A 515 25.38 -11.10 12.10
C LEU A 515 24.85 -11.84 10.87
N ILE A 516 24.55 -11.10 9.81
CA ILE A 516 23.90 -11.62 8.60
C ILE A 516 24.68 -11.17 7.37
N ARG A 517 25.10 -12.12 6.53
CA ARG A 517 25.92 -11.85 5.33
C ARG A 517 25.11 -11.67 4.06
N THR A 518 24.04 -12.46 3.93
CA THR A 518 23.17 -12.47 2.76
C THR A 518 21.74 -12.62 3.22
N VAL A 519 20.83 -11.95 2.52
CA VAL A 519 19.38 -12.23 2.56
C VAL A 519 18.90 -12.45 1.13
N SER A 520 18.01 -13.42 0.93
CA SER A 520 17.39 -13.68 -0.37
C SER A 520 15.90 -13.96 -0.21
N LEU A 521 15.06 -13.29 -1.00
CA LEU A 521 13.64 -13.56 -1.16
C LEU A 521 13.35 -13.81 -2.64
N THR A 522 12.86 -15.00 -2.95
CA THR A 522 12.59 -15.42 -4.34
C THR A 522 11.16 -15.92 -4.48
N TYR A 523 10.63 -15.76 -5.69
CA TYR A 523 9.32 -16.22 -6.09
C TYR A 523 9.46 -17.17 -7.29
N PRO A 524 8.58 -18.18 -7.42
CA PRO A 524 8.53 -19.04 -8.59
C PRO A 524 8.01 -18.31 -9.83
#